data_AF-A0A7R9MFN7-F1
#
_entry.id   AF-A0A7R9MFN7-F1
#
_cell.length_a   1.000
_cell.length_b   1.000
_cell.length_c   1.000
_cell.angle_alpha   90.00
_cell.angle_beta   90.00
_cell.angle_gamma   90.00
#
_symmetry.space_group_name_H-M   'P 1'
#
loop_
_entity.id
_entity.type
_entity.pdbx_description
1 polymer ?
#
loop_
_entity_poly.entity_id
_entity_poly.type
_entity_poly.pdbx_seq_one_letter_code
_entity_poly.pdbx_strand_id
1 'polypeptide(L)'
;MAGFKSPLNSFLQHFNEIQYQKDGHRMATALSIAQRDALTPLLDDINESVISRYVFAPFDDLLSAHLKCCRALVVDNDPIEAFHLKCQGIQALIKVLTQLKDENWILEVMYVSAVELRQLATVADQYNRKTGDSSAHVKPDECLEECASQLMACFRVCANDNRAAAEVSKRKGMINLINQLFKIYFKINKLHLYKPLTRALENANMKNEFSLAQTVTYNYFTGMKSLFDSDYKKAEELLAFAFNKCHPEAHKNHRLILIYL
;
A
#
# COMPACT_ATOMS: atom_id res chain seq x y z
N MET A 1 -34.32 24.26 -16.73
CA MET A 1 -33.83 22.89 -16.96
C MET A 1 -32.81 22.57 -15.88
N ALA A 2 -33.20 21.82 -14.86
CA ALA A 2 -32.29 21.35 -13.83
C ALA A 2 -31.35 20.33 -14.47
N GLY A 3 -30.10 20.73 -14.76
CA GLY A 3 -29.08 19.81 -15.26
C GLY A 3 -28.81 18.77 -14.19
N PHE A 4 -29.18 17.51 -14.43
CA PHE A 4 -28.74 16.40 -13.61
C PHE A 4 -27.21 16.47 -13.52
N LYS A 5 -26.68 16.79 -12.34
CA LYS A 5 -25.24 16.68 -12.10
C LYS A 5 -24.90 15.21 -12.35
N SER A 6 -24.06 14.94 -13.36
CA SER A 6 -23.51 13.59 -13.58
C SER A 6 -22.99 13.05 -12.24
N PRO A 7 -23.26 11.77 -11.90
CA PRO A 7 -22.71 11.14 -10.69
C PRO A 7 -21.20 11.37 -10.53
N LEU A 8 -20.46 11.36 -11.65
CA LEU A 8 -19.04 11.67 -11.69
C LEU A 8 -18.74 13.10 -11.22
N ASN A 9 -19.50 14.11 -11.68
CA ASN A 9 -19.29 15.50 -11.26
C ASN A 9 -19.52 15.69 -9.76
N SER A 10 -20.53 15.02 -9.18
CA SER A 10 -20.78 15.07 -7.73
C SER A 10 -19.64 14.41 -6.95
N PHE A 11 -19.14 13.27 -7.44
CA PHE A 11 -17.99 12.59 -6.84
C PHE A 11 -16.72 13.45 -6.90
N LEU A 12 -16.43 14.09 -8.04
CA LEU A 12 -15.27 14.96 -8.22
C LEU A 12 -15.33 16.20 -7.31
N GLN A 13 -16.52 16.78 -7.11
CA GLN A 13 -16.72 17.87 -6.14
C GLN A 13 -16.36 17.40 -4.72
N HIS A 14 -16.87 16.25 -4.31
CA HIS A 14 -16.56 15.68 -3.00
C HIS A 14 -15.07 15.35 -2.82
N PHE A 15 -14.43 14.81 -3.86
CA PHE A 15 -13.00 14.51 -3.85
C PHE A 15 -12.15 15.77 -3.62
N ASN A 16 -12.48 16.87 -4.31
CA ASN A 16 -11.82 18.16 -4.12
C ASN A 16 -12.04 18.74 -2.72
N GLU A 17 -13.23 18.58 -2.15
CA GLU A 17 -13.51 19.01 -0.77
C GLU A 17 -12.61 18.26 0.23
N ILE A 18 -12.48 16.94 0.09
CA ILE A 18 -11.59 16.12 0.92
C ILE A 18 -10.13 16.58 0.77
N GLN A 19 -9.70 16.81 -0.48
CA GLN A 19 -8.34 17.27 -0.76
C GLN A 19 -8.07 18.65 -0.16
N TYR A 20 -9.01 19.60 -0.28
CA TYR A 20 -8.90 20.94 0.29
C TYR A 20 -8.81 20.89 1.83
N GLN A 21 -9.59 20.00 2.45
CA GLN A 21 -9.56 19.75 3.90
C GLN A 21 -8.30 18.99 4.36
N LYS A 22 -7.51 18.44 3.42
CA LYS A 22 -6.36 17.57 3.69
C LYS A 22 -6.72 16.39 4.60
N ASP A 23 -7.92 15.85 4.42
CA ASP A 23 -8.42 14.73 5.22
C ASP A 23 -7.90 13.41 4.64
N GLY A 24 -6.76 12.96 5.17
CA GLY A 24 -6.10 11.73 4.75
C GLY A 24 -6.97 10.48 4.91
N HIS A 25 -7.79 10.42 5.96
CA HIS A 25 -8.62 9.26 6.24
C HIS A 25 -9.74 9.14 5.20
N ARG A 26 -10.51 10.22 4.98
CA ARG A 26 -11.56 10.24 3.97
C ARG A 26 -11.00 10.06 2.56
N MET A 27 -9.83 10.61 2.27
CA MET A 27 -9.15 10.40 0.99
C MET A 27 -8.77 8.93 0.79
N ALA A 28 -8.24 8.29 1.83
CA ALA A 28 -7.88 6.87 1.78
C ALA A 28 -9.10 5.97 1.58
N THR A 29 -10.23 6.29 2.22
CA THR A 29 -11.50 5.59 1.98
C THR A 29 -11.99 5.80 0.56
N ALA A 30 -11.97 7.03 0.04
CA ALA A 30 -12.43 7.35 -1.31
C ALA A 30 -11.56 6.69 -2.41
N LEU A 31 -10.28 6.46 -2.15
CA LEU A 31 -9.32 5.81 -3.06
C LEU A 31 -9.08 4.32 -2.76
N SER A 32 -9.90 3.72 -1.88
CA SER A 32 -9.80 2.31 -1.53
C SER A 32 -10.59 1.44 -2.51
N ILE A 33 -9.99 0.35 -2.98
CA ILE A 33 -10.71 -0.64 -3.81
C ILE A 33 -11.78 -1.39 -3.02
N ALA A 34 -11.82 -1.23 -1.69
CA ALA A 34 -12.94 -1.71 -0.88
C ALA A 34 -14.25 -0.99 -1.22
N GLN A 35 -14.18 0.24 -1.76
CA GLN A 35 -15.35 1.02 -2.21
C GLN A 35 -15.74 0.77 -3.67
N ARG A 36 -15.05 -0.15 -4.38
CA ARG A 36 -15.27 -0.38 -5.83
C ARG A 36 -16.74 -0.61 -6.20
N ASP A 37 -17.50 -1.31 -5.36
CA ASP A 37 -18.91 -1.61 -5.64
C ASP A 37 -19.78 -0.34 -5.54
N ALA A 38 -19.47 0.55 -4.61
CA ALA A 38 -20.14 1.86 -4.49
C ALA A 38 -19.79 2.80 -5.66
N LEU A 39 -18.65 2.59 -6.31
CA LEU A 39 -18.19 3.37 -7.47
C LEU A 39 -18.80 2.87 -8.79
N THR A 40 -19.47 1.72 -8.83
CA THR A 40 -20.06 1.13 -10.05
C THR A 40 -20.79 2.13 -10.96
N PRO A 41 -21.65 3.04 -10.44
CA PRO A 41 -22.35 4.03 -11.28
C PRO A 41 -21.43 5.03 -12.01
N LEU A 42 -20.15 5.08 -11.67
CA LEU A 42 -19.15 5.98 -12.23
C LEU A 42 -18.26 5.30 -13.29
N LEU A 43 -18.23 3.96 -13.33
CA LEU A 43 -17.17 3.20 -14.01
C LEU A 43 -17.34 3.16 -15.54
N ASP A 44 -18.57 3.28 -16.03
CA ASP A 44 -18.86 3.31 -17.46
C ASP A 44 -18.50 4.66 -18.11
N ASP A 45 -18.52 5.74 -17.33
CA ASP A 45 -18.34 7.13 -17.80
C ASP A 45 -16.97 7.72 -17.40
N ILE A 46 -15.95 6.90 -17.14
CA ILE A 46 -14.62 7.38 -16.76
C ILE A 46 -14.04 8.22 -17.91
N ASN A 47 -13.90 9.53 -17.67
CA ASN A 47 -13.35 10.47 -18.64
C ASN A 47 -12.20 11.27 -18.03
N GLU A 48 -10.97 10.94 -18.43
CA GLU A 48 -9.75 11.59 -17.90
C GLU A 48 -9.73 13.09 -18.15
N SER A 49 -10.22 13.55 -19.30
CA SER A 49 -10.28 14.98 -19.61
C SER A 49 -11.22 15.74 -18.68
N VAL A 50 -12.29 15.08 -18.19
CA VAL A 50 -13.18 15.65 -17.19
C VAL A 50 -12.48 15.62 -15.83
N ILE A 51 -11.86 14.50 -15.44
CA ILE A 51 -11.12 14.39 -14.17
C ILE A 51 -10.06 15.49 -14.06
N SER A 52 -9.18 15.64 -15.05
CA SER A 52 -8.11 16.67 -15.05
C SER A 52 -8.63 18.12 -15.12
N ARG A 53 -9.90 18.36 -15.48
CA ARG A 53 -10.51 19.69 -15.39
C ARG A 53 -10.95 20.04 -13.97
N TYR A 54 -11.29 19.04 -13.16
CA TYR A 54 -11.78 19.23 -11.79
C TYR A 54 -10.71 18.98 -10.73
N VAL A 55 -9.87 17.97 -10.92
CA VAL A 55 -8.81 17.56 -9.99
C VAL A 55 -7.48 17.97 -10.58
N PHE A 56 -6.63 18.61 -9.78
CA PHE A 56 -5.32 19.08 -10.24
C PHE A 56 -4.26 17.98 -10.16
N ALA A 57 -3.34 17.99 -11.11
CA ALA A 57 -2.19 17.12 -11.10
C ALA A 57 -1.35 17.28 -9.82
N PRO A 58 -0.83 16.17 -9.24
CA PRO A 58 -0.87 14.79 -9.74
C PRO A 58 -2.01 13.94 -9.16
N PHE A 59 -3.03 14.56 -8.55
CA PHE A 59 -4.17 13.81 -7.99
C PHE A 59 -5.14 13.31 -9.06
N ASP A 60 -5.18 13.94 -10.23
CA ASP A 60 -5.98 13.49 -11.37
C ASP A 60 -5.51 12.14 -11.92
N ASP A 61 -4.20 11.97 -12.14
CA ASP A 61 -3.57 10.71 -12.51
C ASP A 61 -3.90 9.62 -11.48
N LEU A 62 -3.80 9.95 -10.19
CA LEU A 62 -4.08 9.03 -9.08
C LEU A 62 -5.54 8.59 -9.09
N LEU A 63 -6.47 9.53 -9.24
CA LEU A 63 -7.90 9.23 -9.26
C LEU A 63 -8.30 8.47 -10.52
N SER A 64 -7.78 8.85 -11.70
CA SER A 64 -8.04 8.14 -12.95
C SER A 64 -7.60 6.69 -12.86
N ALA A 65 -6.37 6.44 -12.42
CA ALA A 65 -5.85 5.09 -12.23
C ALA A 65 -6.69 4.28 -11.23
N HIS A 66 -7.17 4.91 -10.14
CA HIS A 66 -8.04 4.27 -9.17
C HIS A 66 -9.41 3.86 -9.75
N LEU A 67 -10.09 4.76 -10.47
CA LEU A 67 -11.38 4.47 -11.09
C LEU A 67 -11.25 3.38 -12.15
N LYS A 68 -10.22 3.45 -12.99
CA LYS A 68 -9.92 2.41 -13.98
C LYS A 68 -9.62 1.07 -13.31
N CYS A 69 -8.85 1.06 -12.22
CA CYS A 69 -8.58 -0.15 -11.43
C CYS A 69 -9.89 -0.75 -10.87
N CYS A 70 -10.81 0.08 -10.37
CA CYS A 70 -12.12 -0.39 -9.92
C CYS A 70 -12.96 -0.97 -11.07
N ARG A 71 -12.94 -0.34 -12.26
CA ARG A 71 -13.61 -0.88 -13.45
C ARG A 71 -13.04 -2.23 -13.86
N ALA A 72 -11.72 -2.37 -13.89
CA ALA A 72 -11.06 -3.63 -14.21
C ALA A 72 -11.49 -4.76 -13.25
N LEU A 73 -11.69 -4.45 -11.96
CA LEU A 73 -12.15 -5.43 -10.97
C LEU A 73 -13.64 -5.76 -11.08
N VAL A 74 -14.50 -4.77 -11.31
CA VAL A 74 -15.96 -4.90 -11.17
C VAL A 74 -16.64 -5.24 -12.50
N VAL A 75 -16.21 -4.58 -13.58
CA VAL A 75 -16.84 -4.66 -14.90
C VAL A 75 -16.08 -5.65 -15.78
N ASP A 76 -14.77 -5.46 -15.91
CA ASP A 76 -13.95 -6.25 -16.85
C ASP A 76 -13.59 -7.63 -16.26
N ASN A 77 -13.69 -7.79 -14.93
CA ASN A 77 -13.28 -8.97 -14.18
C ASN A 77 -11.84 -9.41 -14.50
N ASP A 78 -10.94 -8.43 -14.69
CA ASP A 78 -9.53 -8.62 -15.02
C ASP A 78 -8.63 -8.19 -13.84
N PRO A 79 -8.21 -9.15 -12.99
CA PRO A 79 -7.36 -8.84 -11.85
C PRO A 79 -5.92 -8.47 -12.24
N ILE A 80 -5.46 -8.84 -13.44
CA ILE A 80 -4.12 -8.51 -13.93
C ILE A 80 -4.09 -7.03 -14.32
N GLU A 81 -5.06 -6.60 -15.14
CA GLU A 81 -5.17 -5.20 -15.53
C GLU A 81 -5.44 -4.31 -14.31
N ALA A 82 -6.29 -4.76 -13.38
CA ALA A 82 -6.51 -4.06 -12.12
C ALA A 82 -5.20 -3.86 -11.32
N PHE A 83 -4.32 -4.87 -11.28
CA PHE A 83 -3.01 -4.75 -10.65
C PHE A 83 -2.13 -3.73 -11.35
N HIS A 84 -2.04 -3.75 -12.68
CA HIS A 84 -1.25 -2.79 -13.45
C HIS A 84 -1.75 -1.35 -13.29
N LEU A 85 -3.06 -1.14 -13.29
CA LEU A 85 -3.69 0.17 -13.03
C LEU A 85 -3.42 0.64 -11.59
N LYS A 86 -3.43 -0.27 -10.60
CA LYS A 86 -3.02 0.09 -9.23
C LYS A 86 -1.54 0.48 -9.17
N CYS A 87 -0.65 -0.17 -9.92
CA CYS A 87 0.76 0.26 -10.04
C CYS A 87 0.88 1.67 -10.61
N GLN A 88 0.10 2.00 -11.66
CA GLN A 88 0.05 3.37 -12.19
C GLN A 88 -0.43 4.38 -11.14
N GLY A 89 -1.46 4.01 -10.36
CA GLY A 89 -1.93 4.80 -9.22
C GLY A 89 -0.85 5.02 -8.16
N ILE A 90 -0.04 4.00 -7.85
CA ILE A 90 1.10 4.14 -6.93
C ILE A 90 2.16 5.10 -7.50
N GLN A 91 2.43 5.07 -8.81
CA GLN A 91 3.34 6.04 -9.45
C GLN A 91 2.80 7.47 -9.34
N ALA A 92 1.50 7.68 -9.54
CA ALA A 92 0.88 8.99 -9.31
C ALA A 92 0.97 9.41 -7.83
N LEU A 93 0.72 8.49 -6.89
CA LEU A 93 0.86 8.74 -5.45
C LEU A 93 2.30 9.10 -5.06
N ILE A 94 3.32 8.50 -5.69
CA ILE A 94 4.72 8.87 -5.50
C ILE A 94 4.96 10.33 -5.90
N LYS A 95 4.36 10.80 -7.01
CA LYS A 95 4.41 12.21 -7.41
C LYS A 95 3.74 13.10 -6.36
N VAL A 96 2.54 12.72 -5.88
CA VAL A 96 1.83 13.44 -4.79
C VAL A 96 2.71 13.56 -3.54
N LEU A 97 3.24 12.43 -3.05
CA LEU A 97 4.12 12.38 -1.88
C LEU A 97 5.35 13.27 -2.02
N THR A 98 5.91 13.35 -3.24
CA THR A 98 7.10 14.17 -3.53
C THR A 98 6.78 15.67 -3.57
N GLN A 99 5.60 16.04 -4.06
CA GLN A 99 5.19 17.45 -4.17
C GLN A 99 4.71 18.05 -2.85
N LEU A 100 4.07 17.24 -2.00
CA LEU A 100 3.63 17.66 -0.67
C LEU A 100 4.83 17.82 0.26
N LYS A 101 5.38 19.03 0.34
CA LYS A 101 6.47 19.38 1.28
C LYS A 101 5.89 19.65 2.67
N ASP A 102 6.58 19.18 3.70
CA ASP A 102 6.23 19.44 5.11
C ASP A 102 4.77 19.07 5.48
N GLU A 103 4.22 18.06 4.79
CA GLU A 103 2.86 17.56 4.97
C GLU A 103 2.84 16.03 4.91
N ASN A 104 2.09 15.37 5.81
CA ASN A 104 2.00 13.91 5.86
C ASN A 104 0.56 13.37 5.90
N TRP A 105 -0.46 14.22 5.72
CA TRP A 105 -1.85 13.78 5.72
C TRP A 105 -2.14 12.68 4.68
N ILE A 106 -1.42 12.69 3.55
CA ILE A 106 -1.58 11.69 2.49
C ILE A 106 -1.06 10.29 2.88
N LEU A 107 -0.35 10.14 4.01
CA LEU A 107 0.20 8.85 4.43
C LEU A 107 -0.88 7.76 4.60
N GLU A 108 -2.09 8.13 5.02
CA GLU A 108 -3.20 7.18 5.13
C GLU A 108 -3.58 6.56 3.78
N VAL A 109 -3.57 7.35 2.70
CA VAL A 109 -3.79 6.86 1.33
C VAL A 109 -2.69 5.88 0.92
N MET A 110 -1.45 6.18 1.30
CA MET A 110 -0.31 5.30 1.04
C MET A 110 -0.43 3.97 1.81
N TYR A 111 -0.88 4.00 3.07
CA TYR A 111 -1.04 2.79 3.88
C TYR A 111 -2.07 1.85 3.28
N VAL A 112 -3.23 2.37 2.91
CA VAL A 112 -4.30 1.59 2.27
C VAL A 112 -3.83 1.08 0.90
N SER A 113 -3.27 1.97 0.07
CA SER A 113 -2.83 1.60 -1.29
C SER A 113 -1.71 0.56 -1.29
N ALA A 114 -0.79 0.60 -0.32
CA ALA A 114 0.28 -0.39 -0.21
C ALA A 114 -0.23 -1.79 0.17
N VAL A 115 -1.24 -1.86 1.05
CA VAL A 115 -1.89 -3.12 1.41
C VAL A 115 -2.65 -3.68 0.21
N GLU A 116 -3.45 -2.85 -0.45
CA GLU A 116 -4.27 -3.24 -1.60
C GLU A 116 -3.42 -3.65 -2.80
N LEU A 117 -2.33 -2.94 -3.09
CA LEU A 117 -1.41 -3.33 -4.17
C LEU A 117 -0.84 -4.73 -3.94
N ARG A 118 -0.43 -5.06 -2.71
CA ARG A 118 0.08 -6.39 -2.36
C ARG A 118 -0.98 -7.49 -2.47
N GLN A 119 -2.22 -7.16 -2.10
CA GLN A 119 -3.36 -8.08 -2.24
C GLN A 119 -3.66 -8.33 -3.72
N LEU A 120 -3.74 -7.29 -4.54
CA LEU A 120 -3.95 -7.39 -5.98
C LEU A 120 -2.81 -8.17 -6.66
N ALA A 121 -1.55 -7.92 -6.31
CA ALA A 121 -0.41 -8.68 -6.81
C ALA A 121 -0.57 -10.19 -6.51
N THR A 122 -1.00 -10.53 -5.30
CA THR A 122 -1.25 -11.93 -4.92
C THR A 122 -2.38 -12.55 -5.74
N VAL A 123 -3.46 -11.81 -5.98
CA VAL A 123 -4.60 -12.27 -6.79
C VAL A 123 -4.19 -12.43 -8.26
N ALA A 124 -3.47 -11.47 -8.83
CA ALA A 124 -2.98 -11.52 -10.20
C ALA A 124 -2.03 -12.70 -10.43
N ASP A 125 -1.05 -12.92 -9.54
CA ASP A 125 -0.16 -14.09 -9.62
C ASP A 125 -0.92 -15.43 -9.46
N GLN A 126 -1.99 -15.46 -8.66
CA GLN A 126 -2.85 -16.64 -8.55
C GLN A 126 -3.70 -16.86 -9.81
N TYR A 127 -4.18 -15.78 -10.42
CA TYR A 127 -4.95 -15.83 -11.66
C TYR A 127 -4.07 -16.33 -12.81
N ASN A 128 -2.88 -15.74 -13.00
CA ASN A 128 -1.88 -16.17 -13.98
C ASN A 128 -1.51 -17.65 -13.84
N ARG A 129 -1.38 -18.17 -12.61
CA ARG A 129 -1.13 -19.61 -12.36
C ARG A 129 -2.30 -20.51 -12.77
N LYS A 130 -3.54 -20.02 -12.75
CA LYS A 130 -4.75 -20.78 -13.08
C LYS A 130 -5.11 -20.71 -14.56
N THR A 131 -4.93 -19.54 -15.18
CA THR A 131 -5.31 -19.26 -16.57
C THR A 131 -4.16 -19.34 -17.55
N GLY A 132 -2.91 -19.37 -17.06
CA GLY A 132 -1.73 -19.52 -17.88
C GLY A 132 -1.78 -20.82 -18.67
N ASP A 133 -1.50 -20.72 -19.97
CA ASP A 133 -1.31 -21.90 -20.79
C ASP A 133 -0.15 -22.73 -20.20
N SER A 134 -0.35 -24.04 -20.07
CA SER A 134 0.69 -24.94 -19.54
C SER A 134 1.97 -24.93 -20.39
N SER A 135 1.87 -24.40 -21.62
CA SER A 135 2.97 -24.22 -22.57
C SER A 135 3.76 -22.91 -22.38
N ALA A 136 3.18 -21.88 -21.74
CA ALA A 136 3.82 -20.60 -21.51
C ALA A 136 4.53 -20.60 -20.15
N HIS A 137 5.82 -20.27 -20.13
CA HIS A 137 6.59 -20.17 -18.90
C HIS A 137 6.19 -18.91 -18.11
N VAL A 138 5.04 -18.95 -17.42
CA VAL A 138 4.60 -17.89 -16.51
C VAL A 138 5.60 -17.80 -15.36
N LYS A 139 6.29 -16.66 -15.22
CA LYS A 139 7.25 -16.45 -14.15
C LYS A 139 6.51 -16.43 -12.80
N PRO A 140 6.90 -17.29 -11.83
CA PRO A 140 6.27 -17.27 -10.51
C PRO A 140 6.48 -15.92 -9.81
N ASP A 141 5.39 -15.43 -9.20
CA ASP A 141 5.38 -14.26 -8.32
C ASP A 141 5.89 -12.96 -8.98
N GLU A 142 5.74 -12.83 -10.30
CA GLU A 142 6.13 -11.65 -11.08
C GLU A 142 5.40 -10.38 -10.62
N CYS A 143 4.09 -10.46 -10.37
CA CYS A 143 3.33 -9.31 -9.88
C CYS A 143 3.77 -8.92 -8.46
N LEU A 144 4.14 -9.88 -7.60
CA LEU A 144 4.71 -9.61 -6.29
C LEU A 144 6.10 -8.93 -6.37
N GLU A 145 6.95 -9.33 -7.32
CA GLU A 145 8.22 -8.65 -7.57
C GLU A 145 8.02 -7.20 -8.01
N GLU A 146 7.09 -6.97 -8.94
CA GLU A 146 6.75 -5.62 -9.39
C GLU A 146 6.13 -4.80 -8.26
N CYS A 147 5.22 -5.38 -7.47
CA CYS A 147 4.66 -4.75 -6.27
C CYS A 147 5.77 -4.29 -5.31
N ALA A 148 6.78 -5.13 -5.06
CA ALA A 148 7.89 -4.73 -4.22
C ALA A 148 8.70 -3.55 -4.81
N SER A 149 8.88 -3.51 -6.14
CA SER A 149 9.52 -2.38 -6.83
C SER A 149 8.77 -1.07 -6.60
N GLN A 150 7.44 -1.10 -6.74
CA GLN A 150 6.55 0.04 -6.51
C GLN A 150 6.61 0.53 -5.05
N LEU A 151 6.51 -0.39 -4.10
CA LEU A 151 6.58 -0.06 -2.67
C LEU A 151 7.96 0.48 -2.25
N MET A 152 9.03 -0.04 -2.86
CA MET A 152 10.38 0.49 -2.67
C MET A 152 10.52 1.93 -3.17
N ALA A 153 9.82 2.31 -4.24
CA ALA A 153 9.80 3.69 -4.72
C ALA A 153 9.11 4.63 -3.73
N CYS A 154 7.94 4.26 -3.19
CA CYS A 154 7.30 5.00 -2.09
C CYS A 154 8.21 5.12 -0.86
N PHE A 155 8.91 4.02 -0.52
CA PHE A 155 9.81 3.98 0.62
C PHE A 155 10.96 4.98 0.46
N ARG A 156 11.56 5.08 -0.73
CA ARG A 156 12.63 6.04 -1.01
C ARG A 156 12.17 7.49 -0.84
N VAL A 157 10.93 7.82 -1.24
CA VAL A 157 10.38 9.18 -1.01
C VAL A 157 10.27 9.46 0.49
N CYS A 158 9.70 8.54 1.26
CA CYS A 158 9.56 8.71 2.71
C CYS A 158 10.92 8.78 3.43
N ALA A 159 11.87 7.93 3.03
CA ALA A 159 13.20 7.85 3.63
C ALA A 159 14.07 9.07 3.35
N ASN A 160 13.80 9.80 2.27
CA ASN A 160 14.51 11.03 1.90
C ASN A 160 13.88 12.31 2.47
N ASP A 161 12.80 12.18 3.26
CA ASP A 161 12.10 13.31 3.89
C ASP A 161 12.82 13.80 5.17
N ASN A 162 14.08 14.19 4.99
CA ASN A 162 15.04 14.48 6.07
C ASN A 162 14.90 15.89 6.63
N ARG A 163 14.25 16.78 5.87
CA ARG A 163 14.13 18.21 6.18
C ARG A 163 12.87 18.55 6.97
N ALA A 164 11.83 17.74 6.85
CA ALA A 164 10.58 17.93 7.55
C ALA A 164 10.76 17.71 9.06
N ALA A 165 10.03 18.50 9.85
CA ALA A 165 9.89 18.27 11.29
C ALA A 165 9.22 16.91 11.56
N ALA A 166 9.51 16.30 12.71
CA ALA A 166 9.07 14.94 13.01
C ALA A 166 7.55 14.78 12.90
N GLU A 167 6.79 15.80 13.32
CA GLU A 167 5.33 15.85 13.38
C GLU A 167 4.69 15.71 11.99
N VAL A 168 5.28 16.36 10.99
CA VAL A 168 4.77 16.45 9.62
C VAL A 168 5.58 15.62 8.62
N SER A 169 6.56 14.85 9.11
CA SER A 169 7.41 14.03 8.25
C SER A 169 6.67 12.81 7.72
N LYS A 170 6.96 12.48 6.45
CA LYS A 170 6.59 11.24 5.77
C LYS A 170 7.39 10.02 6.24
N ARG A 171 8.48 10.21 7.00
CA ARG A 171 9.23 9.11 7.64
C ARG A 171 8.37 8.26 8.57
N LYS A 172 7.28 8.81 9.11
CA LYS A 172 6.26 8.06 9.88
C LYS A 172 5.70 6.87 9.10
N GLY A 173 5.62 6.99 7.77
CA GLY A 173 5.07 5.95 6.92
C GLY A 173 6.03 4.81 6.55
N MET A 174 7.32 4.91 6.88
CA MET A 174 8.33 3.92 6.50
C MET A 174 8.02 2.54 7.05
N ILE A 175 7.58 2.42 8.32
CA ILE A 175 7.31 1.12 8.93
C ILE A 175 6.15 0.39 8.24
N ASN A 176 5.14 1.12 7.75
CA ASN A 176 4.03 0.53 7.01
C ASN A 176 4.54 -0.13 5.72
N LEU A 177 5.35 0.60 4.95
CA LEU A 177 5.94 0.11 3.70
C LEU A 177 6.89 -1.07 3.95
N ILE A 178 7.75 -0.97 4.96
CA ILE A 178 8.66 -2.06 5.36
C ILE A 178 7.87 -3.32 5.71
N ASN A 179 6.77 -3.21 6.47
CA ASN A 179 5.93 -4.35 6.81
C ASN A 179 5.28 -4.99 5.57
N GLN A 180 4.86 -4.20 4.57
CA GLN A 180 4.36 -4.77 3.32
C GLN A 180 5.48 -5.44 2.52
N LEU A 181 6.66 -4.81 2.43
CA LEU A 181 7.83 -5.35 1.76
C LEU A 181 8.31 -6.65 2.41
N PHE A 182 8.32 -6.77 3.73
CA PHE A 182 8.63 -8.01 4.43
C PHE A 182 7.64 -9.12 4.11
N LYS A 183 6.34 -8.82 4.10
CA LYS A 183 5.31 -9.80 3.68
C LYS A 183 5.55 -10.33 2.26
N ILE A 184 6.13 -9.52 1.37
CA ILE A 184 6.51 -9.94 0.02
C ILE A 184 7.82 -10.72 0.06
N TYR A 185 8.90 -10.14 0.58
CA TYR A 185 10.24 -10.72 0.54
C TYR A 185 10.37 -12.07 1.24
N PHE A 186 9.65 -12.27 2.34
CA PHE A 186 9.58 -13.59 2.97
C PHE A 186 8.82 -14.60 2.10
N LYS A 187 7.77 -14.17 1.40
CA LYS A 187 6.99 -15.03 0.51
C LYS A 187 7.78 -15.46 -0.73
N ILE A 188 8.53 -14.54 -1.34
CA ILE A 188 9.32 -14.79 -2.56
C ILE A 188 10.80 -15.16 -2.27
N ASN A 189 11.13 -15.45 -1.01
CA ASN A 189 12.47 -15.81 -0.55
C ASN A 189 13.61 -14.83 -0.93
N LYS A 190 13.33 -13.51 -0.92
CA LYS A 190 14.34 -12.44 -1.14
C LYS A 190 14.81 -11.81 0.17
N LEU A 191 15.20 -12.64 1.13
CA LEU A 191 15.56 -12.20 2.48
C LEU A 191 16.80 -11.27 2.54
N HIS A 192 17.65 -11.28 1.52
CA HIS A 192 18.81 -10.36 1.42
C HIS A 192 18.39 -8.88 1.36
N LEU A 193 17.15 -8.57 0.93
CA LEU A 193 16.61 -7.21 0.85
C LEU A 193 16.10 -6.67 2.20
N TYR A 194 16.10 -7.49 3.25
CA TYR A 194 15.68 -7.10 4.59
C TYR A 194 16.62 -6.04 5.22
N LYS A 195 17.93 -6.28 5.16
CA LYS A 195 18.94 -5.52 5.94
C LYS A 195 19.01 -4.04 5.57
N PRO A 196 18.90 -3.63 4.29
CA PRO A 196 18.84 -2.22 3.93
C PRO A 196 17.63 -1.49 4.55
N LEU A 197 16.47 -2.15 4.63
CA LEU A 197 15.24 -1.56 5.14
C LEU A 197 15.31 -1.29 6.64
N THR A 198 15.80 -2.25 7.43
CA THR A 198 15.91 -2.06 8.88
C THR A 198 16.91 -0.98 9.24
N ARG A 199 18.06 -0.92 8.55
CA ARG A 199 19.06 0.13 8.74
C ARG A 199 18.50 1.52 8.48
N ALA A 200 17.72 1.67 7.41
CA ALA A 200 17.09 2.93 7.09
C ALA A 200 16.04 3.33 8.15
N LEU A 201 15.27 2.37 8.68
CA LEU A 201 14.32 2.64 9.77
C LEU A 201 15.01 3.03 11.09
N GLU A 202 16.12 2.36 11.42
CA GLU A 202 16.96 2.69 12.58
C GLU A 202 17.51 4.13 12.48
N ASN A 203 18.01 4.51 11.31
CA ASN A 203 18.53 5.85 11.04
C ASN A 203 17.44 6.93 11.06
N ALA A 204 16.19 6.59 10.76
CA ALA A 204 15.09 7.56 10.77
C ALA A 204 14.75 8.06 12.19
N ASN A 205 15.06 7.27 13.24
CA ASN A 205 14.79 7.57 14.65
C ASN A 205 13.31 7.92 14.96
N MET A 206 12.36 7.23 14.32
CA MET A 206 10.91 7.49 14.42
C MET A 206 10.16 6.46 15.29
N LYS A 207 10.85 5.76 16.20
CA LYS A 207 10.28 4.59 16.92
C LYS A 207 8.97 4.91 17.68
N ASN A 208 8.83 6.12 18.21
CA ASN A 208 7.68 6.53 19.00
C ASN A 208 6.45 6.91 18.15
N GLU A 209 6.61 7.03 16.83
CA GLU A 209 5.54 7.43 15.91
C GLU A 209 4.78 6.23 15.33
N PHE A 210 5.26 5.01 15.58
CA PHE A 210 4.71 3.80 14.97
C PHE A 210 3.60 3.21 15.82
N SER A 211 2.51 2.78 15.17
CA SER A 211 1.42 2.13 15.87
C SER A 211 1.86 0.78 16.45
N LEU A 212 1.17 0.33 17.49
CA LEU A 212 1.44 -0.98 18.10
C LEU A 212 1.33 -2.11 17.06
N ALA A 213 0.31 -2.06 16.19
CA ALA A 213 0.11 -3.06 15.15
C ALA A 213 1.26 -3.10 14.12
N GLN A 214 1.80 -1.93 13.74
CA GLN A 214 2.96 -1.85 12.86
C GLN A 214 4.21 -2.41 13.55
N THR A 215 4.42 -2.07 14.82
CA THR A 215 5.55 -2.54 15.62
C THR A 215 5.49 -4.06 15.84
N VAL A 216 4.32 -4.63 16.15
CA VAL A 216 4.11 -6.09 16.25
C VAL A 216 4.46 -6.79 14.95
N THR A 217 3.97 -6.27 13.82
CA THR A 217 4.26 -6.86 12.50
C THR A 217 5.76 -6.81 12.18
N TYR A 218 6.42 -5.70 12.48
CA TYR A 218 7.87 -5.55 12.28
C TYR A 218 8.66 -6.54 13.14
N ASN A 219 8.36 -6.62 14.44
CA ASN A 219 9.04 -7.53 15.36
C ASN A 219 8.84 -9.00 14.97
N TYR A 220 7.66 -9.39 14.49
CA TYR A 220 7.43 -10.75 13.96
C TYR A 220 8.41 -11.10 12.83
N PHE A 221 8.54 -10.25 11.81
CA PHE A 221 9.44 -10.52 10.69
C PHE A 221 10.92 -10.40 11.07
N THR A 222 11.28 -9.44 11.92
CA THR A 222 12.64 -9.32 12.46
C THR A 222 13.02 -10.54 13.29
N GLY A 223 12.10 -11.07 14.10
CA GLY A 223 12.28 -12.29 14.88
C GLY A 223 12.46 -13.52 13.99
N MET A 224 11.61 -13.68 12.98
CA MET A 224 11.79 -14.72 11.95
C MET A 224 13.15 -14.62 11.27
N LYS A 225 13.58 -13.40 10.88
CA LYS A 225 14.89 -13.19 10.25
C LYS A 225 16.04 -13.60 11.17
N SER A 226 15.93 -13.30 12.47
CA SER A 226 16.90 -13.71 13.49
C SER A 226 17.00 -15.23 13.63
N LEU A 227 15.89 -15.97 13.53
CA LEU A 227 15.93 -17.44 13.48
C LEU A 227 16.73 -17.95 12.27
N PHE A 228 16.50 -17.37 11.08
CA PHE A 228 17.29 -17.72 9.89
C PHE A 228 18.78 -17.43 10.05
N ASP A 229 19.14 -16.39 10.82
CA ASP A 229 20.54 -16.05 11.13
C ASP A 229 21.10 -16.83 12.34
N SER A 230 20.33 -17.76 12.92
CA SER A 230 20.70 -18.51 14.13
C SER A 230 20.92 -17.65 15.39
N ASP A 231 20.38 -16.43 15.40
CA ASP A 231 20.35 -15.55 16.58
C ASP A 231 19.10 -15.82 17.41
N TYR A 232 19.08 -16.99 18.06
CA TYR A 232 17.90 -17.52 18.76
C TYR A 232 17.45 -16.63 19.93
N LYS A 233 18.40 -16.03 20.65
CA LYS A 233 18.08 -15.15 21.78
C LYS A 233 17.32 -13.92 21.31
N LYS A 234 17.80 -13.27 20.25
CA LYS A 234 17.12 -12.11 19.67
C LYS A 234 15.78 -12.50 19.06
N ALA A 235 15.71 -13.65 18.41
CA ALA A 235 14.45 -14.15 17.87
C ALA A 235 13.39 -14.32 18.95
N GLU A 236 13.72 -14.97 20.07
CA GLU A 236 12.83 -15.19 21.21
C GLU A 236 12.33 -13.84 21.76
N GLU A 237 13.22 -12.88 22.02
CA GLU A 237 12.84 -11.55 22.53
C GLU A 237 11.83 -10.83 21.61
N LEU A 238 12.09 -10.84 20.30
CA LEU A 238 11.25 -10.16 19.31
C LEU A 238 9.90 -10.86 19.10
N LEU A 239 9.89 -12.19 19.03
CA LEU A 239 8.68 -12.97 18.83
C LEU A 239 7.80 -12.98 20.08
N ALA A 240 8.40 -13.04 21.28
CA ALA A 240 7.69 -12.89 22.54
C ALA A 240 7.05 -11.50 22.65
N PHE A 241 7.76 -10.43 22.25
CA PHE A 241 7.17 -9.11 22.16
C PHE A 241 5.98 -9.09 21.19
N ALA A 242 6.14 -9.63 19.99
CA ALA A 242 5.10 -9.67 18.98
C ALA A 242 3.86 -10.43 19.48
N PHE A 243 4.05 -11.55 20.17
CA PHE A 243 2.98 -12.35 20.77
C PHE A 243 2.24 -11.56 21.84
N ASN A 244 2.97 -11.06 22.85
CA ASN A 244 2.39 -10.39 24.02
C ASN A 244 1.70 -9.07 23.67
N LYS A 245 2.11 -8.41 22.58
CA LYS A 245 1.54 -7.14 22.12
C LYS A 245 0.55 -7.28 20.98
N CYS A 246 0.33 -8.49 20.46
CA CYS A 246 -0.68 -8.72 19.43
C CYS A 246 -2.08 -8.43 19.98
N HIS A 247 -3.00 -8.03 19.11
CA HIS A 247 -4.38 -7.80 19.52
C HIS A 247 -5.02 -9.13 20.00
N PRO A 248 -5.73 -9.17 21.14
CA PRO A 248 -6.27 -10.42 21.70
C PRO A 248 -7.12 -11.24 20.72
N GLU A 249 -7.93 -10.57 19.91
CA GLU A 249 -8.82 -11.21 18.92
C GLU A 249 -8.10 -11.65 17.63
N ALA A 250 -6.82 -11.30 17.45
CA ALA A 250 -6.04 -11.65 16.27
C ALA A 250 -5.49 -13.08 16.36
N HIS A 251 -6.36 -14.07 16.59
CA HIS A 251 -5.98 -15.48 16.80
C HIS A 251 -5.11 -16.06 15.68
N LYS A 252 -5.36 -15.68 14.42
CA LYS A 252 -4.53 -16.07 13.28
C LYS A 252 -3.09 -15.57 13.43
N ASN A 253 -2.90 -14.33 13.89
CA ASN A 253 -1.58 -13.73 14.06
C ASN A 253 -0.85 -14.38 15.24
N HIS A 254 -1.53 -14.61 16.36
CA HIS A 254 -0.95 -15.36 17.49
C HIS A 254 -0.45 -16.73 17.05
N ARG A 255 -1.25 -17.48 16.29
CA ARG A 255 -0.84 -18.78 15.75
C ARG A 255 0.41 -18.68 14.86
N LEU A 256 0.47 -17.67 14.00
CA LEU A 256 1.66 -17.45 13.15
C LEU A 256 2.91 -17.18 13.98
N ILE A 257 2.79 -16.38 15.04
CA ILE A 257 3.92 -16.07 15.93
C ILE A 257 4.39 -17.33 16.67
N LEU A 258 3.45 -18.13 17.21
CA LEU A 258 3.75 -19.37 17.94
C LEU A 258 4.38 -20.49 17.09
N ILE A 259 4.32 -20.42 15.75
CA ILE A 259 5.03 -21.38 14.90
C ILE A 259 6.55 -21.17 14.98
N TYR A 260 6.99 -19.95 15.32
CA TYR A 260 8.38 -19.56 15.32
C TYR A 260 8.94 -19.27 16.72
N LEU A 261 8.07 -19.19 17.74
CA LEU A 261 8.45 -19.01 19.14
C LEU A 261 8.56 -20.39 19.82
#